data_AF-A0A250FRF4-F1
#
_entry.id   AF-A0A250FRF4-F1
#
_cell.length_a   1.000
_cell.length_b   1.000
_cell.length_c   1.000
_cell.angle_alpha   90.00
_cell.angle_beta   90.00
_cell.angle_gamma   90.00
#
_symmetry.space_group_name_H-M   'P 1'
#
loop_
_entity.id
_entity.type
_entity.pdbx_description
1 polymer ?
#
loop_
_entity_poly.entity_id
_entity_poly.type
_entity_poly.pdbx_seq_one_letter_code
_entity_poly.pdbx_strand_id
1 'polypeptide(L)'
;MRNLLLYISILSFVGCNLFQKQQPAGESVASFWKDEVFVPVEKELYVIKDVTTIYASLTDSIPSLFCIMGDKLEIIAEGKELYKTERGYVEKEDMGDWEALKSKMTGEVLVESIYGDISDTISKYLNINQVSSEEYQEALKNKVDFLQRDTLAIVKKKGKLTFVCKQRTVYLKDDISELADKHFDMIYTYLGNIPAIDQYVVLEDTERSLAYILIDKTTGEKRRFEKFPFLSADKRYIINIGRDYYDLDRLISLYRIEHIKPLKIDTLVEGYTKSWDVYDLDKEPIFFSKNDYLYAPMNVVGNFFDEHNNPNKQRMYIKIGIRNQ
;
A
#
# COMPACT_ATOMS: atom_id res chain seq x y z
N MET A 1 -5.23 7.33 -20.51
CA MET A 1 -5.07 8.59 -19.76
C MET A 1 -6.44 9.24 -19.65
N ARG A 2 -7.22 8.84 -18.65
CA ARG A 2 -8.52 9.42 -18.33
C ARG A 2 -8.52 9.65 -16.82
N ASN A 3 -8.82 10.88 -16.42
CA ASN A 3 -8.67 11.40 -15.06
C ASN A 3 -9.36 10.50 -14.03
N LEU A 4 -8.57 9.94 -13.11
CA LEU A 4 -9.08 9.25 -11.93
C LEU A 4 -9.45 10.34 -10.91
N LEU A 5 -10.72 10.73 -10.89
CA LEU A 5 -11.26 11.60 -9.84
C LEU A 5 -11.37 10.76 -8.55
N LEU A 6 -10.42 10.96 -7.65
CA LEU A 6 -10.39 10.36 -6.31
C LEU A 6 -11.57 10.90 -5.50
N TYR A 7 -12.62 10.10 -5.35
CA TYR A 7 -13.71 10.35 -4.40
C TYR A 7 -13.27 9.84 -3.03
N ILE A 8 -12.84 10.75 -2.16
CA ILE A 8 -12.55 10.45 -0.75
C ILE A 8 -13.89 10.31 -0.02
N SER A 9 -14.36 9.07 0.15
CA SER A 9 -15.45 8.77 1.07
C SER A 9 -14.92 8.74 2.51
N ILE A 10 -14.83 9.92 3.14
CA ILE A 10 -14.75 10.02 4.60
C ILE A 10 -16.14 9.63 5.12
N LEU A 11 -16.37 8.36 5.50
CA LEU A 11 -17.44 7.92 6.44
C LEU A 11 -17.56 6.39 6.50
N SER A 12 -16.69 5.73 7.28
CA SER A 12 -16.99 4.38 7.82
C SER A 12 -16.25 4.09 9.14
N PHE A 13 -16.39 4.97 10.13
CA PHE A 13 -16.24 4.59 11.54
C PHE A 13 -17.55 4.90 12.29
N VAL A 14 -18.64 4.24 11.88
CA VAL A 14 -19.79 4.05 12.77
C VAL A 14 -19.63 2.68 13.42
N GLY A 15 -18.68 2.61 14.33
CA GLY A 15 -18.60 1.61 15.39
C GLY A 15 -19.01 2.25 16.71
N CYS A 16 -20.22 2.82 16.78
CA CYS A 16 -20.82 3.19 18.05
C CYS A 16 -21.15 1.93 18.84
N ASN A 17 -20.86 1.98 20.15
CA ASN A 17 -21.20 1.00 21.20
C ASN A 17 -20.19 -0.12 21.45
N LEU A 18 -18.98 0.19 21.95
CA LEU A 18 -18.25 -0.80 22.77
C LEU A 18 -17.16 -0.25 23.71
N PHE A 19 -17.34 0.91 24.35
CA PHE A 19 -16.54 1.30 25.52
C PHE A 19 -17.39 2.07 26.56
N GLN A 20 -18.35 1.39 27.16
CA GLN A 20 -18.83 1.72 28.50
C GLN A 20 -18.15 0.76 29.50
N LYS A 21 -16.88 1.01 29.80
CA LYS A 21 -16.30 0.63 31.08
C LYS A 21 -15.83 1.92 31.74
N GLN A 22 -16.38 2.19 32.91
CA GLN A 22 -16.05 3.33 33.76
C GLN A 22 -14.54 3.51 33.85
N GLN A 23 -14.02 4.63 33.33
CA GLN A 23 -12.74 5.16 33.79
C GLN A 23 -12.97 5.81 35.16
N PRO A 24 -12.05 5.61 36.14
CA PRO A 24 -12.16 6.27 37.43
C PRO A 24 -12.04 7.79 37.25
N ALA A 25 -12.96 8.51 37.89
CA ALA A 25 -12.90 9.95 38.01
C ALA A 25 -11.63 10.35 38.79
N GLY A 26 -10.70 11.04 38.12
CA GLY A 26 -9.49 11.55 38.75
C GLY A 26 -8.56 12.15 37.70
N GLU A 27 -8.33 13.46 37.82
CA GLU A 27 -7.43 14.33 37.05
C GLU A 27 -7.90 14.76 35.66
N SER A 28 -8.53 15.93 35.59
CA SER A 28 -8.69 16.68 34.35
C SER A 28 -7.31 17.05 33.82
N VAL A 29 -6.99 16.63 32.59
CA VAL A 29 -5.78 17.05 31.86
C VAL A 29 -5.73 18.58 31.64
N ALA A 30 -6.85 19.28 31.85
CA ALA A 30 -7.06 20.72 31.64
C ALA A 30 -6.21 21.70 32.49
N SER A 31 -5.42 21.24 33.46
CA SER A 31 -4.68 22.15 34.36
C SER A 31 -3.17 22.24 34.13
N PHE A 32 -2.57 21.44 33.23
CA PHE A 32 -1.11 21.35 33.14
C PHE A 32 -0.45 22.41 32.24
N TRP A 33 -1.15 22.96 31.24
CA TRP A 33 -0.52 23.73 30.15
C TRP A 33 -0.74 25.23 30.18
N LYS A 34 -1.37 25.77 31.24
CA LYS A 34 -1.76 27.19 31.32
C LYS A 34 -0.58 28.16 31.31
N ASP A 35 0.62 27.68 31.65
CA ASP A 35 1.83 28.50 31.79
C ASP A 35 2.79 28.39 30.59
N GLU A 36 2.37 27.76 29.48
CA GLU A 36 3.21 27.71 28.28
C GLU A 36 3.36 29.08 27.62
N VAL A 37 4.62 29.47 27.42
CA VAL A 37 4.99 30.63 26.60
C VAL A 37 5.45 30.12 25.24
N PHE A 38 4.78 30.60 24.19
CA PHE A 38 5.05 30.19 22.82
C PHE A 38 5.97 31.18 22.12
N VAL A 39 7.02 30.66 21.49
CA VAL A 39 7.91 31.42 20.62
C VAL A 39 7.53 31.13 19.17
N PRO A 40 7.26 32.15 18.34
CA PRO A 40 6.96 31.95 16.92
C PRO A 40 8.09 31.21 16.21
N VAL A 41 7.73 30.18 15.44
CA VAL A 41 8.64 29.42 14.57
C VAL A 41 7.88 29.03 13.31
N GLU A 42 8.61 28.63 12.26
CA GLU A 42 8.01 28.11 11.05
C GLU A 42 8.77 26.85 10.66
N LYS A 43 8.15 25.69 10.89
CA LYS A 43 8.73 24.38 10.54
C LYS A 43 7.64 23.36 10.26
N GLU A 44 7.91 22.42 9.38
CA GLU A 44 7.06 21.25 9.15
C GLU A 44 7.59 20.07 9.96
N LEU A 45 6.70 19.40 10.70
CA LEU A 45 7.01 18.17 11.44
C LEU A 45 5.98 17.09 11.13
N TYR A 46 6.36 15.84 11.37
CA TYR A 46 5.51 14.67 11.22
C TYR A 46 5.14 14.12 12.58
N VAL A 47 3.93 13.57 12.67
CA VAL A 47 3.54 12.73 13.80
C VAL A 47 4.38 11.44 13.76
N ILE A 48 5.08 11.13 14.86
CA ILE A 48 5.95 9.94 15.00
C ILE A 48 5.38 8.89 15.97
N LYS A 49 4.21 9.13 16.53
CA LYS A 49 3.41 8.20 17.34
C LYS A 49 2.26 7.65 16.51
N ASP A 50 1.82 6.42 16.82
CA ASP A 50 0.74 5.77 16.06
C ASP A 50 -0.51 6.64 15.93
N VAL A 51 -0.94 7.24 17.05
CA VAL A 51 -2.02 8.21 17.12
C VAL A 51 -1.66 9.30 18.13
N THR A 52 -1.84 10.56 17.75
CA THR A 52 -1.76 11.73 18.64
C THR A 52 -3.03 12.58 18.52
N THR A 53 -3.18 13.55 19.41
CA THR A 53 -4.35 14.42 19.49
C THR A 53 -3.97 15.88 19.38
N ILE A 54 -4.81 16.65 18.69
CA ILE A 54 -4.73 18.11 18.67
C ILE A 54 -5.81 18.69 19.57
N TYR A 55 -5.43 19.58 20.49
CA TYR A 55 -6.34 20.32 21.37
C TYR A 55 -6.58 21.73 20.82
N ALA A 56 -7.83 22.18 20.76
CA ALA A 56 -8.13 23.53 20.24
C ALA A 56 -7.65 24.64 21.19
N SER A 57 -7.68 24.37 22.51
CA SER A 57 -7.18 25.23 23.56
C SER A 57 -6.35 24.47 24.59
N LEU A 58 -5.43 25.15 25.27
CA LEU A 58 -4.59 24.64 26.37
C LEU A 58 -5.39 24.18 27.59
N THR A 59 -6.66 24.60 27.68
CA THR A 59 -7.56 24.27 28.78
C THR A 59 -8.54 23.15 28.45
N ASP A 60 -8.55 22.67 27.21
CA ASP A 60 -9.49 21.65 26.78
C ASP A 60 -9.07 20.29 27.33
N SER A 61 -10.04 19.55 27.87
CA SER A 61 -9.83 18.15 28.27
C SER A 61 -10.15 17.17 27.14
N ILE A 62 -10.78 17.66 26.06
CA ILE A 62 -11.29 16.86 24.96
C ILE A 62 -10.51 17.24 23.70
N PRO A 63 -9.92 16.27 22.98
CA PRO A 63 -9.21 16.55 21.75
C PRO A 63 -10.16 17.01 20.65
N SER A 64 -9.71 17.96 19.84
CA SER A 64 -10.44 18.49 18.69
C SER A 64 -10.28 17.61 17.45
N LEU A 65 -9.15 16.93 17.33
CA LEU A 65 -8.78 16.08 16.20
C LEU A 65 -7.80 15.00 16.64
N PHE A 66 -7.79 13.89 15.90
CA PHE A 66 -6.75 12.87 15.96
C PHE A 66 -5.88 12.93 14.70
N CYS A 67 -4.57 12.79 14.89
CA CYS A 67 -3.60 12.61 13.82
C CYS A 67 -2.95 11.23 13.95
N ILE A 68 -2.53 10.65 12.83
CA ILE A 68 -1.85 9.36 12.78
C ILE A 68 -0.39 9.51 12.38
N MET A 69 0.41 8.48 12.65
CA MET A 69 1.83 8.48 12.25
C MET A 69 2.00 8.84 10.77
N GLY A 70 2.87 9.81 10.52
CA GLY A 70 3.14 10.36 9.20
C GLY A 70 2.34 11.61 8.84
N ASP A 71 1.29 11.96 9.57
CA ASP A 71 0.57 13.21 9.31
C ASP A 71 1.53 14.39 9.43
N LYS A 72 1.60 15.21 8.37
CA LYS A 72 2.44 16.41 8.31
C LYS A 72 1.69 17.60 8.91
N LEU A 73 2.32 18.29 9.85
CA LEU A 73 1.77 19.47 10.52
C LEU A 73 2.70 20.68 10.38
N GLU A 74 2.12 21.81 10.02
CA GLU A 74 2.78 23.11 10.03
C GLU A 74 2.81 23.68 11.46
N ILE A 75 4.01 23.88 11.98
CA ILE A 75 4.26 24.43 13.31
C ILE A 75 4.51 25.93 13.19
N ILE A 76 3.66 26.72 13.84
CA ILE A 76 3.69 28.19 13.82
C ILE A 76 4.26 28.81 15.10
N ALA A 77 4.34 28.03 16.18
CA ALA A 77 5.03 28.42 17.41
C ALA A 77 5.41 27.20 18.24
N GLU A 78 6.44 27.33 19.08
CA GLU A 78 6.87 26.27 19.99
C GLU A 78 6.82 26.74 21.45
N GLY A 79 6.21 25.91 22.28
CA GLY A 79 6.23 26.00 23.72
C GLY A 79 7.30 25.08 24.31
N LYS A 80 7.20 24.87 25.62
CA LYS A 80 8.11 23.99 26.34
C LYS A 80 7.84 22.54 25.98
N GLU A 81 6.57 22.13 26.04
CA GLU A 81 6.10 20.75 25.92
C GLU A 81 5.15 20.57 24.71
N LEU A 82 4.54 21.65 24.21
CA LEU A 82 3.64 21.63 23.05
C LEU A 82 4.19 22.43 21.86
N TYR A 83 3.77 22.00 20.67
CA TYR A 83 3.78 22.81 19.46
C TYR A 83 2.41 23.43 19.22
N LYS A 84 2.41 24.64 18.66
CA LYS A 84 1.21 25.31 18.16
C LYS A 84 1.15 25.17 16.63
N THR A 85 -0.02 24.80 16.15
CA THR A 85 -0.41 24.75 14.73
C THR A 85 -1.58 25.72 14.50
N GLU A 86 -2.01 25.89 13.24
CA GLU A 86 -3.25 26.62 12.96
C GLU A 86 -4.49 25.97 13.57
N ARG A 87 -4.44 24.65 13.79
CA ARG A 87 -5.57 23.83 14.24
C ARG A 87 -5.63 23.63 15.75
N GLY A 88 -4.59 24.06 16.48
CA GLY A 88 -4.48 23.87 17.92
C GLY A 88 -3.09 23.47 18.38
N TYR A 89 -3.03 22.72 19.48
CA TYR A 89 -1.82 22.36 20.19
C TYR A 89 -1.60 20.85 20.17
N VAL A 90 -0.35 20.42 19.97
CA VAL A 90 0.08 19.02 19.92
C VAL A 90 1.34 18.82 20.76
N GLU A 91 1.49 17.66 21.38
CA GLU A 91 2.66 17.34 22.22
C GLU A 91 3.93 17.24 21.38
N LYS A 92 5.02 17.87 21.85
CA LYS A 92 6.31 17.87 21.13
C LYS A 92 6.93 16.49 21.04
N GLU A 93 6.73 15.65 22.05
CA GLU A 93 7.26 14.28 22.09
C GLU A 93 6.65 13.37 21.01
N ASP A 94 5.44 13.70 20.54
CA ASP A 94 4.72 12.98 19.51
C ASP A 94 5.11 13.41 18.09
N MET A 95 5.97 14.43 17.96
CA MET A 95 6.35 15.05 16.69
C MET A 95 7.85 14.89 16.41
N GLY A 96 8.20 14.78 15.12
CA GLY A 96 9.59 14.67 14.69
C GLY A 96 9.80 15.15 13.26
N ASP A 97 11.05 15.33 12.87
CA ASP A 97 11.39 15.57 11.47
C ASP A 97 11.28 14.29 10.63
N TRP A 98 11.60 14.40 9.34
CA TRP A 98 11.57 13.27 8.42
C TRP A 98 12.49 12.11 8.85
N GLU A 99 13.66 12.41 9.40
CA GLU A 99 14.59 11.36 9.86
C GLU A 99 14.05 10.65 11.10
N ALA A 100 13.43 11.40 12.02
CA ALA A 100 12.74 10.84 13.17
C ALA A 100 11.59 9.92 12.74
N LEU A 101 10.76 10.32 11.76
CA LEU A 101 9.71 9.45 11.22
C LEU A 101 10.28 8.18 10.57
N LYS A 102 11.29 8.32 9.71
CA LYS A 102 11.94 7.15 9.09
C LYS A 102 12.49 6.17 10.11
N SER A 103 13.04 6.68 11.23
CA SER A 103 13.62 5.86 12.29
C SER A 103 12.58 4.99 13.02
N LYS A 104 11.29 5.38 13.00
CA LYS A 104 10.20 4.57 13.54
C LYS A 104 9.85 3.37 12.66
N MET A 105 10.13 3.45 11.36
CA MET A 105 9.79 2.39 10.40
C MET A 105 10.88 1.30 10.34
N THR A 106 11.11 0.65 11.48
CA THR A 106 12.04 -0.49 11.60
C THR A 106 11.50 -1.73 10.91
N GLY A 107 12.36 -2.72 10.62
CA GLY A 107 11.93 -4.00 10.05
C GLY A 107 10.92 -4.75 10.93
N GLU A 108 11.03 -4.62 12.25
CA GLU A 108 10.07 -5.16 13.22
C GLU A 108 8.70 -4.50 13.06
N VAL A 109 8.64 -3.15 13.08
CA VAL A 109 7.39 -2.40 12.89
C VAL A 109 6.74 -2.70 11.54
N LEU A 110 7.54 -2.83 10.47
CA LEU A 110 7.03 -3.17 9.14
C LEU A 110 6.37 -4.55 9.10
N VAL A 111 6.88 -5.53 9.84
CA VAL A 111 6.34 -6.90 9.87
C VAL A 111 5.18 -7.03 10.85
N GLU A 112 5.29 -6.46 12.06
CA GLU A 112 4.25 -6.53 13.11
C GLU A 112 2.96 -5.77 12.74
N SER A 113 3.08 -4.78 11.86
CA SER A 113 1.92 -4.05 11.33
C SER A 113 1.10 -4.83 10.30
N ILE A 114 1.51 -6.06 9.94
CA ILE A 114 0.79 -6.91 8.99
C ILE A 114 -0.16 -7.85 9.74
N TYR A 115 -1.41 -7.91 9.29
CA TYR A 115 -2.47 -8.75 9.89
C TYR A 115 -3.21 -9.57 8.82
N GLY A 116 -3.98 -10.58 9.25
CA GLY A 116 -4.72 -11.48 8.36
C GLY A 116 -4.63 -12.93 8.80
N ASP A 117 -5.37 -13.81 8.10
CA ASP A 117 -5.55 -15.23 8.46
C ASP A 117 -4.23 -16.03 8.55
N ILE A 118 -3.16 -15.53 7.93
CA ILE A 118 -1.84 -16.19 7.88
C ILE A 118 -0.76 -15.29 8.52
N SER A 119 -1.14 -14.20 9.20
CA SER A 119 -0.23 -13.16 9.72
C SER A 119 0.83 -13.67 10.70
N ASP A 120 0.49 -14.64 11.55
CA ASP A 120 1.41 -15.30 12.49
C ASP A 120 2.58 -16.04 11.79
N THR A 121 2.54 -16.18 10.46
CA THR A 121 3.57 -16.84 9.67
C THR A 121 4.33 -15.91 8.74
N ILE A 122 4.00 -14.62 8.67
CA ILE A 122 4.66 -13.70 7.72
C ILE A 122 6.15 -13.59 8.03
N SER A 123 6.50 -13.43 9.30
CA SER A 123 7.90 -13.40 9.76
C SER A 123 8.66 -14.70 9.49
N LYS A 124 7.96 -15.84 9.31
CA LYS A 124 8.54 -17.13 8.92
C LYS A 124 8.96 -17.15 7.45
N TYR A 125 8.23 -16.46 6.57
CA TYR A 125 8.46 -16.52 5.13
C TYR A 125 9.13 -15.27 4.55
N LEU A 126 8.84 -14.10 5.11
CA LEU A 126 9.31 -12.81 4.60
C LEU A 126 10.24 -12.11 5.58
N ASN A 127 11.16 -11.34 5.03
CA ASN A 127 11.97 -10.37 5.75
C ASN A 127 11.80 -9.01 5.07
N ILE A 128 11.28 -8.01 5.79
CA ILE A 128 11.01 -6.68 5.27
C ILE A 128 11.89 -5.69 6.02
N ASN A 129 12.69 -4.91 5.30
CA ASN A 129 13.54 -3.88 5.90
C ASN A 129 13.47 -2.60 5.10
N GLN A 130 13.56 -1.46 5.79
CA GLN A 130 13.84 -0.19 5.15
C GLN A 130 15.25 -0.21 4.51
N VAL A 131 15.40 0.48 3.39
CA VAL A 131 16.67 0.68 2.69
C VAL A 131 16.84 2.15 2.29
N SER A 132 18.07 2.56 2.02
CA SER A 132 18.33 3.90 1.51
C SER A 132 17.86 4.06 0.06
N SER A 133 17.69 5.31 -0.37
CA SER A 133 17.39 5.61 -1.78
C SER A 133 18.52 5.10 -2.69
N GLU A 134 19.78 5.22 -2.27
CA GLU A 134 20.94 4.75 -3.02
C GLU A 134 20.92 3.23 -3.22
N GLU A 135 20.58 2.45 -2.18
CA GLU A 135 20.43 1.00 -2.29
C GLU A 135 19.29 0.62 -3.25
N TYR A 136 18.14 1.29 -3.15
CA TYR A 136 17.01 1.08 -4.06
C TYR A 136 17.39 1.39 -5.52
N GLN A 137 18.05 2.53 -5.77
CA GLN A 137 18.45 2.94 -7.12
C GLN A 137 19.54 2.02 -7.69
N GLU A 138 20.45 1.51 -6.87
CA GLU A 138 21.44 0.52 -7.30
C GLU A 138 20.80 -0.82 -7.64
N ALA A 139 19.83 -1.27 -6.84
CA ALA A 139 19.07 -2.49 -7.13
C ALA A 139 18.24 -2.34 -8.41
N LEU A 140 17.68 -1.15 -8.69
CA LEU A 140 16.87 -0.87 -9.87
C LEU A 140 17.64 -1.07 -11.18
N LYS A 141 18.95 -0.77 -11.20
CA LYS A 141 19.82 -1.06 -12.36
C LYS A 141 19.89 -2.55 -12.69
N ASN A 142 19.64 -3.40 -11.69
CA ASN A 142 19.65 -4.86 -11.78
C ASN A 142 18.24 -5.46 -11.74
N LYS A 143 17.20 -4.67 -12.02
CA LYS A 143 15.81 -5.14 -12.12
C LYS A 143 15.68 -6.31 -13.09
N VAL A 144 14.88 -7.28 -12.67
CA VAL A 144 14.41 -8.39 -13.50
C VAL A 144 12.96 -8.12 -13.89
N ASP A 145 12.67 -8.16 -15.19
CA ASP A 145 11.32 -8.09 -15.73
C ASP A 145 11.09 -9.30 -16.64
N PHE A 146 10.16 -10.17 -16.25
CA PHE A 146 9.81 -11.35 -17.04
C PHE A 146 8.60 -11.12 -17.96
N LEU A 147 7.93 -9.97 -17.85
CA LEU A 147 6.80 -9.63 -18.71
C LEU A 147 7.29 -9.19 -20.09
N GLN A 148 7.07 -10.05 -21.08
CA GLN A 148 7.23 -9.70 -22.48
C GLN A 148 5.97 -8.97 -22.95
N ARG A 149 6.08 -7.66 -23.17
CA ARG A 149 4.98 -6.78 -23.60
C ARG A 149 4.72 -6.91 -25.12
N ASP A 150 4.32 -8.10 -25.55
CA ASP A 150 3.94 -8.39 -26.93
C ASP A 150 2.46 -8.02 -27.20
N THR A 151 2.04 -6.83 -26.79
CA THR A 151 0.63 -6.40 -26.74
C THR A 151 -0.11 -6.50 -28.09
N LEU A 152 0.63 -6.49 -29.20
CA LEU A 152 0.09 -6.64 -30.56
C LEU A 152 -0.20 -8.10 -30.96
N ALA A 153 0.30 -9.09 -30.20
CA ALA A 153 0.08 -10.51 -30.47
C ALA A 153 -1.39 -10.92 -30.26
N ILE A 154 -2.07 -10.25 -29.32
CA ILE A 154 -3.49 -10.50 -29.01
C ILE A 154 -4.24 -9.18 -29.07
N VAL A 155 -4.85 -8.92 -30.23
CA VAL A 155 -5.63 -7.70 -30.47
C VAL A 155 -7.09 -7.92 -30.06
N LYS A 156 -7.59 -7.01 -29.21
CA LYS A 156 -9.01 -6.98 -28.82
C LYS A 156 -9.89 -6.69 -30.03
N LYS A 157 -10.89 -7.55 -30.27
CA LYS A 157 -11.87 -7.39 -31.37
C LYS A 157 -13.27 -7.31 -30.79
N LYS A 158 -13.99 -6.20 -31.05
CA LYS A 158 -15.35 -5.96 -30.56
C LYS A 158 -15.47 -6.18 -29.04
N GLY A 159 -14.57 -5.58 -28.26
CA GLY A 159 -14.56 -5.72 -26.81
C GLY A 159 -14.07 -7.09 -26.30
N LYS A 160 -13.59 -8.00 -27.16
CA LYS A 160 -13.23 -9.37 -26.76
C LYS A 160 -11.77 -9.69 -27.04
N LEU A 161 -11.05 -10.17 -26.03
CA LEU A 161 -9.76 -10.84 -26.14
C LEU A 161 -9.97 -12.35 -26.29
N THR A 162 -9.19 -12.98 -27.16
CA THR A 162 -9.25 -14.41 -27.44
C THR A 162 -7.87 -15.02 -27.27
N PHE A 163 -7.74 -16.01 -26.39
CA PHE A 163 -6.49 -16.70 -26.09
C PHE A 163 -6.61 -18.15 -26.53
N VAL A 164 -5.85 -18.54 -27.55
CA VAL A 164 -5.77 -19.93 -28.00
C VAL A 164 -4.73 -20.64 -27.13
N CYS A 165 -5.21 -21.42 -26.15
CA CYS A 165 -4.37 -22.27 -25.30
C CYS A 165 -4.37 -23.70 -25.84
N LYS A 166 -3.44 -24.55 -25.41
CA LYS A 166 -3.30 -25.92 -25.97
C LYS A 166 -4.57 -26.77 -25.80
N GLN A 167 -5.21 -26.69 -24.63
CA GLN A 167 -6.37 -27.53 -24.29
C GLN A 167 -7.71 -26.85 -24.56
N ARG A 168 -7.76 -25.50 -24.53
CA ARG A 168 -9.00 -24.74 -24.77
C ARG A 168 -8.73 -23.34 -25.27
N THR A 169 -9.75 -22.72 -25.85
CA THR A 169 -9.74 -21.28 -26.12
C THR A 169 -10.41 -20.53 -24.97
N VAL A 170 -9.76 -19.49 -24.47
CA VAL A 170 -10.29 -18.61 -23.41
C VAL A 170 -10.72 -17.29 -24.03
N TYR A 171 -11.87 -16.79 -23.57
CA TYR A 171 -12.40 -15.49 -23.97
C TYR A 171 -12.53 -14.60 -22.74
N LEU A 172 -12.08 -13.35 -22.88
CA LEU A 172 -12.38 -12.28 -21.93
C LEU A 172 -13.09 -11.18 -22.72
N LYS A 173 -14.31 -10.84 -22.32
CA LYS A 173 -15.15 -9.85 -23.00
C LYS A 173 -15.38 -8.70 -22.03
N ASP A 174 -15.10 -7.49 -22.50
CA ASP A 174 -15.46 -6.28 -21.79
C ASP A 174 -16.96 -6.29 -21.48
N ASP A 175 -17.30 -5.87 -20.27
CA ASP A 175 -18.66 -5.69 -19.82
C ASP A 175 -18.84 -4.19 -19.58
N ILE A 176 -19.44 -3.51 -20.56
CA ILE A 176 -19.63 -2.06 -20.56
C ILE A 176 -21.13 -1.83 -20.43
N SER A 177 -21.54 -1.13 -19.38
CA SER A 177 -22.95 -0.87 -19.16
C SER A 177 -23.44 0.24 -20.09
N GLU A 178 -24.49 -0.02 -20.86
CA GLU A 178 -25.16 1.02 -21.68
C GLU A 178 -25.98 2.00 -20.83
N LEU A 179 -26.26 1.65 -19.57
CA LEU A 179 -27.01 2.44 -18.60
C LEU A 179 -26.21 2.50 -17.29
N ALA A 180 -25.85 3.70 -16.83
CA ALA A 180 -24.96 3.92 -15.68
C ALA A 180 -25.41 3.26 -14.35
N ASP A 181 -26.62 2.72 -14.29
CA ASP A 181 -27.28 2.30 -13.05
C ASP A 181 -27.25 0.78 -12.78
N LYS A 182 -26.60 -0.05 -13.62
CA LYS A 182 -26.65 -1.53 -13.48
C LYS A 182 -25.39 -2.22 -12.99
N HIS A 183 -24.19 -1.75 -13.32
CA HIS A 183 -22.91 -2.27 -12.82
C HIS A 183 -21.73 -1.39 -13.27
N PHE A 184 -20.57 -1.54 -12.62
CA PHE A 184 -19.33 -0.89 -13.04
C PHE A 184 -18.81 -1.50 -14.34
N ASP A 185 -18.35 -0.63 -15.25
CA ASP A 185 -17.65 -1.07 -16.45
C ASP A 185 -16.45 -1.95 -16.07
N MET A 186 -16.25 -3.02 -16.83
CA MET A 186 -15.13 -3.95 -16.69
C MET A 186 -14.43 -4.12 -18.04
N ILE A 187 -13.16 -3.72 -18.07
CA ILE A 187 -12.34 -3.68 -19.29
C ILE A 187 -11.13 -4.60 -19.12
N TYR A 188 -10.92 -5.48 -20.09
CA TYR A 188 -9.77 -6.37 -20.10
C TYR A 188 -8.67 -5.88 -21.04
N THR A 189 -7.46 -5.66 -20.55
CA THR A 189 -6.32 -5.22 -21.37
C THR A 189 -5.21 -6.27 -21.37
N TYR A 190 -4.88 -6.81 -22.54
CA TYR A 190 -3.74 -7.72 -22.67
C TYR A 190 -2.43 -6.95 -22.45
N LEU A 191 -1.64 -7.36 -21.45
CA LEU A 191 -0.38 -6.71 -21.10
C LEU A 191 0.83 -7.39 -21.73
N GLY A 192 0.70 -8.66 -22.09
CA GLY A 192 1.80 -9.47 -22.60
C GLY A 192 1.79 -10.86 -21.98
N ASN A 193 2.96 -11.49 -21.95
CA ASN A 193 3.09 -12.84 -21.43
C ASN A 193 4.37 -13.03 -20.61
N ILE A 194 4.38 -14.05 -19.76
CA ILE A 194 5.53 -14.44 -18.93
C ILE A 194 5.96 -15.86 -19.36
N PRO A 195 6.89 -16.00 -20.32
CA PRO A 195 7.33 -17.32 -20.80
C PRO A 195 7.92 -18.19 -19.69
N ALA A 196 8.52 -17.58 -18.67
CA ALA A 196 9.14 -18.27 -17.55
C ALA A 196 8.16 -19.19 -16.79
N ILE A 197 6.87 -18.84 -16.78
CA ILE A 197 5.80 -19.61 -16.13
C ILE A 197 4.65 -19.99 -17.10
N ASP A 198 4.87 -19.84 -18.40
CA ASP A 198 3.90 -20.17 -19.48
C ASP A 198 2.52 -19.51 -19.34
N GLN A 199 2.47 -18.24 -18.89
CA GLN A 199 1.22 -17.52 -18.67
C GLN A 199 1.05 -16.34 -19.63
N TYR A 200 -0.18 -16.06 -20.06
CA TYR A 200 -0.58 -14.73 -20.51
C TYR A 200 -0.89 -13.84 -19.30
N VAL A 201 -0.75 -12.53 -19.46
CA VAL A 201 -1.07 -11.53 -18.42
C VAL A 201 -2.07 -10.53 -18.97
N VAL A 202 -3.17 -10.37 -18.23
CA VAL A 202 -4.26 -9.45 -18.57
C VAL A 202 -4.54 -8.56 -17.37
N LEU A 203 -4.65 -7.26 -17.60
CA LEU A 203 -5.22 -6.31 -16.65
C LEU A 203 -6.74 -6.40 -16.75
N GLU A 204 -7.38 -6.63 -15.62
CA GLU A 204 -8.80 -6.36 -15.42
C GLU A 204 -8.92 -4.99 -14.75
N ASP A 205 -9.58 -4.07 -15.44
CA ASP A 205 -9.79 -2.69 -15.00
C ASP A 205 -11.29 -2.49 -14.80
N THR A 206 -11.67 -2.20 -13.56
CA THR A 206 -13.02 -1.79 -13.20
C THR A 206 -12.98 -0.36 -12.68
N GLU A 207 -14.12 0.34 -12.68
CA GLU A 207 -14.17 1.70 -12.14
C GLU A 207 -13.71 1.83 -10.68
N ARG A 208 -13.69 0.72 -9.91
CA ARG A 208 -13.32 0.71 -8.49
C ARG A 208 -12.01 0.02 -8.18
N SER A 209 -11.56 -0.92 -9.01
CA SER A 209 -10.38 -1.72 -8.71
C SER A 209 -9.65 -2.19 -9.96
N LEU A 210 -8.35 -2.38 -9.80
CA LEU A 210 -7.48 -3.02 -10.78
C LEU A 210 -7.14 -4.42 -10.27
N ALA A 211 -7.11 -5.40 -11.18
CA ALA A 211 -6.63 -6.74 -10.89
C ALA A 211 -5.90 -7.33 -12.10
N TYR A 212 -5.15 -8.39 -11.87
CA TYR A 212 -4.34 -9.05 -12.89
C TYR A 212 -4.75 -10.51 -13.01
N ILE A 213 -4.98 -10.95 -14.24
CA ILE A 213 -5.34 -12.32 -14.55
C ILE A 213 -4.16 -12.98 -15.25
N LEU A 214 -3.63 -14.03 -14.65
CA LEU A 214 -2.76 -14.98 -15.31
C LEU A 214 -3.62 -16.03 -16.01
N ILE A 215 -3.30 -16.32 -17.27
CA ILE A 215 -3.98 -17.37 -18.06
C ILE A 215 -2.94 -18.40 -18.51
N ASP A 216 -3.11 -19.65 -18.08
CA ASP A 216 -2.18 -20.73 -18.41
C ASP A 216 -2.25 -21.07 -19.90
N LYS A 217 -1.11 -21.01 -20.61
CA LYS A 217 -1.06 -21.26 -22.06
C LYS A 217 -1.34 -22.71 -22.43
N THR A 218 -1.24 -23.65 -21.49
CA THR A 218 -1.55 -25.06 -21.68
C THR A 218 -3.03 -25.35 -21.39
N THR A 219 -3.50 -25.08 -20.18
CA THR A 219 -4.86 -25.45 -19.73
C THR A 219 -5.91 -24.37 -20.00
N GLY A 220 -5.48 -23.12 -20.18
CA GLY A 220 -6.35 -21.95 -20.21
C GLY A 220 -6.96 -21.61 -18.85
N GLU A 221 -6.50 -22.21 -17.75
CA GLU A 221 -6.94 -21.85 -16.39
C GLU A 221 -6.59 -20.40 -16.09
N LYS A 222 -7.50 -19.72 -15.40
CA LYS A 222 -7.37 -18.30 -15.04
C LYS A 222 -7.09 -18.23 -13.55
N ARG A 223 -6.14 -17.38 -13.15
CA ARG A 223 -5.93 -17.02 -11.76
C ARG A 223 -5.87 -15.50 -11.65
N ARG A 224 -6.69 -14.94 -10.77
CA ARG A 224 -6.80 -13.50 -10.50
C ARG A 224 -5.91 -13.13 -9.32
N PHE A 225 -5.29 -11.95 -9.39
CA PHE A 225 -4.49 -11.32 -8.34
C PHE A 225 -4.96 -9.87 -8.20
N GLU A 226 -5.10 -9.36 -6.98
CA GLU A 226 -5.59 -7.98 -6.76
C GLU A 226 -4.54 -6.93 -7.13
N LYS A 227 -3.25 -7.29 -7.15
CA LYS A 227 -2.15 -6.43 -7.60
C LYS A 227 -1.31 -7.13 -8.65
N PHE A 228 -0.25 -6.49 -9.15
CA PHE A 228 0.64 -7.15 -10.10
C PHE A 228 1.34 -8.36 -9.44
N PRO A 229 1.33 -9.55 -10.06
CA PRO A 229 2.01 -10.73 -9.51
C PRO A 229 3.50 -10.71 -9.86
N PHE A 230 4.32 -10.15 -8.98
CA PHE A 230 5.77 -10.03 -9.17
C PHE A 230 6.44 -11.40 -9.04
N LEU A 231 6.95 -11.94 -10.15
CA LEU A 231 7.71 -13.20 -10.19
C LEU A 231 9.14 -12.97 -9.66
N SER A 232 9.57 -13.79 -8.69
CA SER A 232 10.93 -13.76 -8.14
C SER A 232 11.98 -14.03 -9.22
N ALA A 233 13.22 -13.55 -9.02
CA ALA A 233 14.30 -13.73 -9.98
C ALA A 233 14.66 -15.22 -10.16
N ASP A 234 14.54 -16.01 -9.09
CA ASP A 234 14.69 -17.47 -9.12
C ASP A 234 13.47 -18.22 -9.70
N LYS A 235 12.37 -17.51 -9.97
CA LYS A 235 11.10 -17.99 -10.53
C LYS A 235 10.38 -19.05 -9.66
N ARG A 236 10.72 -19.14 -8.38
CA ARG A 236 10.07 -20.07 -7.44
C ARG A 236 8.91 -19.44 -6.69
N TYR A 237 8.80 -18.11 -6.69
CA TYR A 237 7.82 -17.38 -5.89
C TYR A 237 7.13 -16.26 -6.66
N ILE A 238 5.93 -15.90 -6.22
CA ILE A 238 5.20 -14.72 -6.67
C ILE A 238 4.86 -13.89 -5.43
N ILE A 239 5.18 -12.60 -5.44
CA ILE A 239 4.71 -11.64 -4.44
C ILE A 239 3.61 -10.78 -5.05
N ASN A 240 2.51 -10.63 -4.33
CA ASN A 240 1.44 -9.70 -4.66
C ASN A 240 1.38 -8.62 -3.58
N ILE A 241 1.64 -7.37 -3.93
CA ILE A 241 1.68 -6.26 -2.98
C ILE A 241 1.17 -4.98 -3.63
N GLY A 242 0.42 -4.18 -2.88
CA GLY A 242 -0.11 -2.91 -3.35
C GLY A 242 -1.40 -2.49 -2.67
N ARG A 243 -1.91 -1.32 -3.07
CA ARG A 243 -3.04 -0.65 -2.44
C ARG A 243 -4.32 -0.82 -3.24
N ASP A 244 -5.40 -1.19 -2.58
CA ASP A 244 -6.74 -0.92 -3.07
C ASP A 244 -7.11 0.54 -2.81
N TYR A 245 -7.29 1.32 -3.88
CA TYR A 245 -7.54 2.76 -3.76
C TYR A 245 -8.99 3.07 -3.36
N TYR A 246 -9.90 2.11 -3.48
CA TYR A 246 -11.31 2.27 -3.12
C TYR A 246 -11.57 1.81 -1.68
N ASP A 247 -11.19 0.57 -1.35
CA ASP A 247 -11.41 -0.02 -0.01
C ASP A 247 -10.30 0.36 0.99
N LEU A 248 -9.22 1.00 0.52
CA LEU A 248 -8.05 1.40 1.32
C LEU A 248 -7.27 0.23 1.94
N ASP A 249 -7.56 -0.99 1.50
CA ASP A 249 -6.85 -2.21 1.84
C ASP A 249 -5.46 -2.23 1.22
N ARG A 250 -4.51 -2.86 1.91
CA ARG A 250 -3.08 -2.81 1.57
C ARG A 250 -2.52 -4.22 1.56
N LEU A 251 -2.75 -4.92 0.46
CA LEU A 251 -2.50 -6.34 0.35
C LEU A 251 -0.99 -6.64 0.35
N ILE A 252 -0.62 -7.74 1.01
CA ILE A 252 0.64 -8.43 0.81
C ILE A 252 0.42 -9.95 0.86
N SER A 253 0.82 -10.64 -0.21
CA SER A 253 0.69 -12.10 -0.33
C SER A 253 1.95 -12.71 -0.96
N LEU A 254 2.28 -13.93 -0.53
CA LEU A 254 3.37 -14.74 -1.07
C LEU A 254 2.82 -16.08 -1.55
N TYR A 255 3.16 -16.44 -2.78
CA TYR A 255 2.84 -17.72 -3.38
C TYR A 255 4.11 -18.47 -3.76
N ARG A 256 4.14 -19.79 -3.52
CA ARG A 256 5.18 -20.69 -4.00
C ARG A 256 4.73 -21.39 -5.28
N ILE A 257 5.60 -21.47 -6.27
CA ILE A 257 5.35 -22.19 -7.52
C ILE A 257 5.74 -23.66 -7.32
N GLU A 258 4.74 -24.54 -7.33
CA GLU A 258 4.92 -25.99 -7.22
C GLU A 258 5.21 -26.63 -8.58
N HIS A 259 4.63 -26.05 -9.64
CA HIS A 259 4.77 -26.56 -11.00
C HIS A 259 4.54 -25.44 -12.02
N ILE A 260 5.24 -25.48 -13.15
CA ILE A 260 5.21 -24.39 -14.15
C ILE A 260 4.26 -24.69 -15.32
N LYS A 261 4.07 -25.95 -15.74
CA LYS A 261 3.29 -26.30 -16.94
C LYS A 261 2.44 -27.57 -16.77
N PRO A 262 1.22 -27.49 -16.22
CA PRO A 262 0.47 -26.26 -15.91
C PRO A 262 0.97 -25.58 -14.63
N LEU A 263 0.68 -24.29 -14.52
CA LEU A 263 1.05 -23.49 -13.36
C LEU A 263 0.24 -23.90 -12.13
N LYS A 264 0.93 -24.48 -11.15
CA LYS A 264 0.39 -24.76 -9.82
C LYS A 264 1.12 -23.90 -8.80
N ILE A 265 0.35 -23.17 -7.98
CA ILE A 265 0.90 -22.36 -6.89
C ILE A 265 0.22 -22.73 -5.58
N ASP A 266 0.97 -22.57 -4.50
CA ASP A 266 0.54 -22.71 -3.12
C ASP A 266 0.60 -21.33 -2.43
N THR A 267 -0.40 -20.98 -1.61
CA THR A 267 -0.42 -19.70 -0.88
C THR A 267 0.31 -19.88 0.44
N LEU A 268 1.41 -19.15 0.64
CA LEU A 268 2.19 -19.21 1.87
C LEU A 268 1.85 -18.08 2.84
N VAL A 269 1.52 -16.91 2.31
CA VAL A 269 1.16 -15.70 3.07
C VAL A 269 0.01 -15.00 2.36
N GLU A 270 -0.94 -14.51 3.14
CA GLU A 270 -1.98 -13.58 2.73
C GLU A 270 -2.28 -12.66 3.92
N GLY A 271 -2.17 -11.36 3.71
CA GLY A 271 -2.36 -10.37 4.77
C GLY A 271 -2.44 -8.94 4.25
N TYR A 272 -2.59 -8.01 5.19
CA TYR A 272 -2.81 -6.59 4.95
C TYR A 272 -1.93 -5.75 5.87
N THR A 273 -1.41 -4.62 5.38
CA THR A 273 -0.58 -3.69 6.18
C THR A 273 -1.45 -2.62 6.87
N LYS A 274 -1.16 -2.32 8.15
CA LYS A 274 -1.88 -1.28 8.92
C LYS A 274 -1.29 0.12 8.76
N SER A 275 0.01 0.25 8.94
CA SER A 275 0.67 1.55 9.17
C SER A 275 1.49 2.07 8.00
N TRP A 276 1.68 1.27 6.95
CA TRP A 276 2.46 1.64 5.77
C TRP A 276 1.89 1.05 4.50
N ASP A 277 2.31 1.58 3.35
CA ASP A 277 1.84 1.15 2.04
C ASP A 277 2.90 1.39 0.96
N VAL A 278 2.78 0.68 -0.17
CA VAL A 278 3.69 0.81 -1.32
C VAL A 278 3.06 1.61 -2.45
N TYR A 279 3.89 2.30 -3.22
CA TYR A 279 3.45 2.98 -4.43
C TYR A 279 3.49 2.02 -5.62
N ASP A 280 2.35 1.42 -5.96
CA ASP A 280 2.23 0.35 -6.97
C ASP A 280 1.85 0.85 -8.39
N LEU A 281 1.34 2.07 -8.51
CA LEU A 281 0.95 2.72 -9.77
C LEU A 281 1.81 3.94 -10.13
N ASP A 282 3.03 4.02 -9.59
CA ASP A 282 3.89 5.20 -9.67
C ASP A 282 5.03 5.05 -10.70
N LYS A 283 5.75 6.16 -10.95
CA LYS A 283 6.94 6.21 -11.80
C LYS A 283 8.09 5.37 -11.24
N GLU A 284 8.24 5.37 -9.92
CA GLU A 284 9.21 4.49 -9.25
C GLU A 284 8.57 3.11 -9.09
N PRO A 285 9.13 2.06 -9.71
CA PRO A 285 8.46 0.78 -9.77
C PRO A 285 8.68 -0.06 -8.50
N ILE A 286 7.78 -1.00 -8.28
CA ILE A 286 8.06 -2.22 -7.51
C ILE A 286 8.73 -3.23 -8.44
N PHE A 287 9.77 -3.92 -7.97
CA PHE A 287 10.51 -4.87 -8.81
C PHE A 287 11.32 -5.89 -8.01
N PHE A 288 11.53 -7.07 -8.59
CA PHE A 288 12.62 -7.96 -8.17
C PHE A 288 13.94 -7.51 -8.82
N SER A 289 15.01 -7.54 -8.04
CA SER A 289 16.38 -7.42 -8.55
C SER A 289 17.02 -8.80 -8.72
N LYS A 290 18.13 -8.87 -9.46
CA LYS A 290 18.91 -10.12 -9.66
C LYS A 290 19.40 -10.77 -8.36
N ASN A 291 19.45 -10.01 -7.26
CA ASN A 291 19.76 -10.52 -5.93
C ASN A 291 18.57 -11.23 -5.25
N ASP A 292 17.46 -11.41 -5.96
CA ASP A 292 16.22 -12.09 -5.53
C ASP A 292 15.48 -11.41 -4.37
N TYR A 293 15.73 -10.11 -4.16
CA TYR A 293 14.91 -9.27 -3.30
C TYR A 293 13.92 -8.44 -4.12
N LEU A 294 12.71 -8.26 -3.59
CA LEU A 294 11.74 -7.31 -4.11
C LEU A 294 11.98 -5.94 -3.45
N TYR A 295 12.10 -4.90 -4.25
CA TYR A 295 12.23 -3.51 -3.82
C TYR A 295 10.96 -2.73 -4.13
N ALA A 296 10.56 -1.85 -3.21
CA ALA A 296 9.38 -1.01 -3.39
C ALA A 296 9.59 0.38 -2.76
N PRO A 297 9.17 1.47 -3.42
CA PRO A 297 8.92 2.74 -2.76
C PRO A 297 7.70 2.62 -1.84
N MET A 298 7.78 3.21 -0.65
CA MET A 298 6.73 3.12 0.36
C MET A 298 6.63 4.38 1.21
N ASN A 299 5.53 4.49 1.95
CA ASN A 299 5.37 5.49 2.99
C ASN A 299 4.47 4.97 4.12
N VAL A 300 4.48 5.68 5.25
CA VAL A 300 3.44 5.52 6.27
C VAL A 300 2.11 6.07 5.75
N VAL A 301 1.00 5.54 6.25
CA VAL A 301 -0.34 5.86 5.74
C VAL A 301 -0.64 7.37 5.82
N GLY A 302 -0.30 8.03 6.93
CA GLY A 302 -0.54 9.47 7.12
C GLY A 302 0.26 10.37 6.16
N ASN A 303 1.34 9.85 5.56
CA ASN A 303 2.20 10.59 4.64
C ASN A 303 2.13 10.07 3.20
N PHE A 304 1.24 9.12 2.89
CA PHE A 304 1.20 8.47 1.58
C PHE A 304 0.81 9.44 0.46
N PHE A 305 -0.13 10.34 0.73
CA PHE A 305 -0.53 11.42 -0.16
C PHE A 305 -0.01 12.78 0.33
N ASP A 306 0.23 13.70 -0.60
CA ASP A 306 0.52 15.11 -0.29
C ASP A 306 -0.75 15.90 0.02
N GLU A 307 -0.60 17.18 0.39
CA GLU A 307 -1.71 18.10 0.66
C GLU A 307 -2.68 18.31 -0.52
N HIS A 308 -2.29 17.92 -1.73
CA HIS A 308 -3.10 17.97 -2.94
C HIS A 308 -3.68 16.60 -3.33
N ASN A 309 -3.58 15.62 -2.43
CA ASN A 309 -4.05 14.25 -2.62
C ASN A 309 -3.37 13.51 -3.79
N ASN A 310 -2.12 13.88 -4.12
CA ASN A 310 -1.27 13.14 -5.05
C ASN A 310 -0.31 12.23 -4.30
N PRO A 311 0.20 11.15 -4.91
CA PRO A 311 1.25 10.33 -4.30
C PRO A 311 2.44 11.18 -3.84
N ASN A 312 2.79 11.08 -2.57
CA ASN A 312 3.86 11.88 -1.99
C ASN A 312 5.22 11.53 -2.64
N LYS A 313 6.01 12.57 -2.93
CA LYS A 313 7.33 12.45 -3.56
C LYS A 313 8.44 12.19 -2.53
N GLN A 314 8.22 12.51 -1.26
CA GLN A 314 9.14 12.21 -0.18
C GLN A 314 8.88 10.79 0.32
N ARG A 315 9.79 9.87 0.00
CA ARG A 315 9.56 8.43 0.11
C ARG A 315 10.56 7.73 1.01
N MET A 316 10.08 6.66 1.63
CA MET A 316 10.91 5.59 2.15
C MET A 316 11.02 4.48 1.11
N TYR A 317 11.99 3.59 1.28
CA TYR A 317 12.17 2.43 0.41
C TYR A 317 12.29 1.18 1.26
N ILE A 318 11.77 0.07 0.77
CA ILE A 318 11.89 -1.23 1.42
C ILE A 318 12.49 -2.27 0.48
N LYS A 319 13.15 -3.25 1.10
CA LYS A 319 13.49 -4.53 0.49
C LYS A 319 12.74 -5.66 1.19
N ILE A 320 12.22 -6.58 0.41
CA ILE A 320 11.50 -7.77 0.86
C ILE A 320 12.29 -9.00 0.36
N GLY A 321 12.75 -9.81 1.31
CA GLY A 321 13.42 -11.08 1.04
C GLY A 321 12.57 -12.27 1.47
N ILE A 322 12.79 -13.41 0.83
CA ILE A 322 12.11 -14.67 1.14
C ILE A 322 13.07 -15.55 1.95
N ARG A 323 12.69 -15.93 3.19
CA ARG A 323 13.62 -16.51 4.18
C ARG A 323 14.02 -17.97 3.92
N ASN A 324 13.19 -18.77 3.25
CA ASN A 324 13.40 -20.21 3.05
C ASN A 324 13.81 -20.55 1.62
N GLN A 325 14.84 -19.87 1.10
CA GLN A 325 15.38 -20.11 -0.24
C GLN A 325 16.18 -21.40 -0.37
#